data_AF-A0A3D0U2D4-F1
#
_entry.id   AF-A0A3D0U2D4-F1
#
_cell.length_a   1.000
_cell.length_b   1.000
_cell.length_c   1.000
_cell.angle_alpha   90.00
_cell.angle_beta   90.00
_cell.angle_gamma   90.00
#
_symmetry.space_group_name_H-M   'P 1'
#
loop_
_entity.id
_entity.type
_entity.pdbx_description
1 polymer ?
#
loop_
_entity_poly.entity_id
_entity_poly.type
_entity_poly.pdbx_seq_one_letter_code
_entity_poly.pdbx_strand_id
1 'polypeptide(L)'
;PPLNARKPEPFVEIHPDTAATYQVLDNQLARIESQWGSAIMKVNVTDSVRRGELFVPMHWNDQWARGARIGELVNPVVDPISGQPESKHTPCSIAPWLPQWRALMLSRKNLPLPQCDYAAKVRGQHFYRYELCGQGTLESLAETARQFAAMASEPAIEYLDTPRHSFRCAWINDSGLHTCIYIGPGNTSTIASADRNWLASLFEKQSLNTMERKALLSGRSPAGVEDCGRTICACFGVGENTIRKAIQKYGLTDAAAVGKHLKAGTNCGSCVSEIK
;
A
#
# COMPACT_ATOMS: atom_id res chain seq x y z
N PRO A 1 -4.95 -13.77 9.29
CA PRO A 1 -3.95 -12.80 8.77
C PRO A 1 -3.58 -12.85 7.26
N PRO A 2 -3.91 -13.87 6.44
CA PRO A 2 -3.32 -13.97 5.09
C PRO A 2 -4.04 -13.21 3.95
N LEU A 3 -5.25 -12.68 4.14
CA LEU A 3 -6.01 -11.99 3.06
C LEU A 3 -5.53 -10.55 2.81
N ASN A 4 -5.40 -9.73 3.86
CA ASN A 4 -4.98 -8.32 3.75
C ASN A 4 -3.54 -8.14 3.25
N ALA A 5 -2.72 -9.20 3.27
CA ALA A 5 -1.35 -9.17 2.80
C ALA A 5 -1.22 -9.22 1.27
N ARG A 6 -2.23 -9.69 0.53
CA ARG A 6 -2.16 -9.92 -0.92
C ARG A 6 -2.56 -8.72 -1.76
N LYS A 7 -3.68 -8.09 -1.38
CA LYS A 7 -4.16 -6.84 -1.98
C LYS A 7 -4.27 -5.82 -0.84
N PRO A 8 -3.17 -5.09 -0.55
CA PRO A 8 -3.09 -4.23 0.63
C PRO A 8 -3.91 -2.94 0.49
N GLU A 9 -4.23 -2.54 -0.74
CA GLU A 9 -4.82 -1.26 -1.07
C GLU A 9 -6.06 -1.47 -1.95
N PRO A 10 -7.11 -0.63 -1.82
CA PRO A 10 -8.21 -0.59 -2.78
C PRO A 10 -7.68 -0.40 -4.21
N PHE A 11 -8.21 -1.18 -5.14
CA PHE A 11 -7.74 -1.18 -6.53
C PHE A 11 -8.90 -1.23 -7.52
N VAL A 12 -8.62 -0.83 -8.75
CA VAL A 12 -9.50 -0.94 -9.91
C VAL A 12 -8.79 -1.74 -11.00
N GLU A 13 -9.48 -2.72 -11.57
CA GLU A 13 -9.02 -3.47 -12.73
C GLU A 13 -9.55 -2.85 -14.02
N ILE A 14 -8.67 -2.73 -15.01
CA ILE A 14 -8.95 -2.09 -16.29
C ILE A 14 -8.18 -2.78 -17.42
N HIS A 15 -8.85 -2.97 -18.56
CA HIS A 15 -8.23 -3.55 -19.76
C HIS A 15 -7.10 -2.64 -20.31
N PRO A 16 -5.97 -3.18 -20.81
CA PRO A 16 -4.86 -2.41 -21.38
C PRO A 16 -5.28 -1.33 -22.40
N ASP A 17 -6.11 -1.66 -23.38
CA ASP A 17 -6.62 -0.69 -24.38
C ASP A 17 -7.42 0.46 -23.76
N THR A 18 -8.25 0.16 -22.76
CA THR A 18 -9.02 1.18 -22.03
C THR A 18 -8.06 2.03 -21.18
N ALA A 19 -7.09 1.41 -20.51
CA ALA A 19 -6.07 2.11 -19.77
C ALA A 19 -5.29 3.11 -20.66
N ALA A 20 -4.88 2.67 -21.85
CA ALA A 20 -4.22 3.52 -22.84
C ALA A 20 -5.11 4.68 -23.31
N THR A 21 -6.40 4.42 -23.56
CA THR A 21 -7.38 5.43 -24.00
C THR A 21 -7.55 6.53 -22.96
N TYR A 22 -7.60 6.18 -21.68
CA TYR A 22 -7.78 7.12 -20.56
C TYR A 22 -6.45 7.57 -19.93
N GLN A 23 -5.31 7.24 -20.55
CA GLN A 23 -3.96 7.58 -20.09
C GLN A 23 -3.67 7.16 -18.65
N VAL A 24 -4.28 6.05 -18.20
CA VAL A 24 -4.01 5.47 -16.89
C VAL A 24 -2.95 4.38 -16.97
N LEU A 25 -1.95 4.47 -16.08
CA LEU A 25 -0.84 3.53 -16.01
C LEU A 25 -1.08 2.49 -14.92
N ASP A 26 -0.49 1.30 -15.10
CA ASP A 26 -0.49 0.30 -14.05
C ASP A 26 0.18 0.79 -12.76
N ASN A 27 -0.30 0.34 -11.60
CA ASN A 27 0.16 0.70 -10.27
C ASN A 27 0.06 2.19 -9.86
N GLN A 28 -0.41 3.09 -10.74
CA GLN A 28 -0.67 4.47 -10.36
C GLN A 28 -2.02 4.63 -9.63
N LEU A 29 -2.28 5.81 -9.07
CA LEU A 29 -3.60 6.14 -8.55
C LEU A 29 -4.46 6.76 -9.66
N ALA A 30 -5.73 6.38 -9.73
CA ALA A 30 -6.72 6.97 -10.60
C ALA A 30 -7.94 7.39 -9.77
N ARG A 31 -8.56 8.50 -10.18
CA ARG A 31 -9.85 8.94 -9.66
C ARG A 31 -10.93 8.39 -10.58
N ILE A 32 -11.87 7.69 -9.97
CA ILE A 32 -13.08 7.17 -10.61
C ILE A 32 -14.22 8.05 -10.12
N GLU A 33 -15.09 8.47 -11.03
CA GLU A 33 -16.23 9.31 -10.70
C GLU A 33 -17.50 8.78 -11.36
N SER A 34 -18.59 8.87 -10.63
CA SER A 34 -19.94 8.66 -11.13
C SER A 34 -20.77 9.90 -10.80
N GLN A 35 -22.06 9.89 -11.18
CA GLN A 35 -22.97 10.94 -10.73
C GLN A 35 -23.24 10.94 -9.20
N TRP A 36 -22.92 9.85 -8.50
CA TRP A 36 -23.20 9.71 -7.06
C TRP A 36 -22.00 10.04 -6.17
N GLY A 37 -20.79 9.95 -6.70
CA GLY A 37 -19.59 10.17 -5.91
C GLY A 37 -18.32 9.76 -6.64
N SER A 38 -17.23 9.72 -5.88
CA SER A 38 -15.89 9.46 -6.41
C SER A 38 -15.05 8.61 -5.47
N ALA A 39 -14.04 7.95 -6.03
CA ALA A 39 -13.00 7.27 -5.26
C ALA A 39 -11.65 7.33 -5.98
N ILE A 40 -10.59 7.29 -5.19
CA ILE A 40 -9.20 7.17 -5.61
C ILE A 40 -8.78 5.72 -5.37
N MET A 41 -8.31 5.04 -6.41
CA MET A 41 -7.92 3.63 -6.34
C MET A 41 -6.63 3.38 -7.09
N LYS A 42 -5.91 2.33 -6.67
CA LYS A 42 -4.72 1.88 -7.38
C LYS A 42 -5.12 1.12 -8.64
N VAL A 43 -4.54 1.48 -9.78
CA VAL A 43 -4.83 0.82 -11.05
C VAL A 43 -4.11 -0.53 -11.10
N ASN A 44 -4.84 -1.56 -11.53
CA ASN A 44 -4.34 -2.88 -11.88
C ASN A 44 -4.69 -3.14 -13.36
N VAL A 45 -3.74 -2.98 -14.26
CA VAL A 45 -3.97 -3.23 -15.69
C VAL A 45 -3.96 -4.73 -15.96
N THR A 46 -5.05 -5.25 -16.51
CA THR A 46 -5.23 -6.69 -16.75
C THR A 46 -6.18 -6.94 -17.92
N ASP A 47 -5.92 -7.97 -18.71
CA ASP A 47 -6.78 -8.40 -19.81
C ASP A 47 -7.97 -9.26 -19.34
N SER A 48 -8.09 -9.51 -18.03
CA SER A 48 -9.20 -10.25 -17.42
C SER A 48 -10.52 -9.46 -17.36
N VAL A 49 -10.49 -8.15 -17.60
CA VAL A 49 -11.66 -7.27 -17.65
C VAL A 49 -11.94 -6.88 -19.10
N ARG A 50 -13.21 -6.74 -19.47
CA ARG A 50 -13.59 -6.34 -20.82
C ARG A 50 -13.16 -4.91 -21.12
N ARG A 51 -12.90 -4.63 -22.40
CA ARG A 51 -12.64 -3.26 -22.88
C ARG A 51 -13.85 -2.37 -22.60
N GLY A 52 -13.59 -1.18 -22.04
CA GLY A 52 -14.62 -0.20 -21.69
C GLY A 52 -15.30 -0.45 -20.34
N GLU A 53 -14.93 -1.52 -19.63
CA GLU A 53 -15.44 -1.82 -18.29
C GLU A 53 -14.35 -1.63 -17.23
N LEU A 54 -14.78 -1.32 -16.00
CA LEU A 54 -13.94 -1.30 -14.80
C LEU A 54 -14.46 -2.37 -13.84
N PHE A 55 -13.55 -3.09 -13.20
CA PHE A 55 -13.90 -3.97 -12.09
C PHE A 55 -13.32 -3.45 -10.78
N VAL A 56 -14.16 -3.34 -9.75
CA VAL A 56 -13.74 -2.89 -8.42
C VAL A 56 -14.29 -3.81 -7.33
N PRO A 57 -13.44 -4.41 -6.47
CA PRO A 57 -13.88 -5.17 -5.31
C PRO A 57 -14.50 -4.30 -4.20
N MET A 58 -15.55 -4.82 -3.54
CA MET A 58 -16.27 -4.14 -2.44
C MET A 58 -15.70 -4.43 -1.03
N HIS A 59 -14.39 -4.71 -0.89
CA HIS A 59 -13.82 -5.22 0.37
C HIS A 59 -13.36 -4.15 1.37
N TRP A 60 -13.31 -2.88 0.98
CA TRP A 60 -12.83 -1.79 1.83
C TRP A 60 -13.97 -0.90 2.32
N ASN A 61 -14.00 -0.66 3.64
CA ASN A 61 -14.93 0.24 4.32
C ASN A 61 -14.17 1.37 5.04
N ASP A 62 -14.88 2.29 5.71
CA ASP A 62 -14.29 3.47 6.36
C ASP A 62 -13.30 3.15 7.49
N GLN A 63 -13.29 1.92 8.00
CA GLN A 63 -12.29 1.52 8.97
C GLN A 63 -10.95 1.20 8.31
N TRP A 64 -10.92 0.83 7.03
CA TRP A 64 -9.74 0.34 6.32
C TRP A 64 -9.31 1.21 5.16
N ALA A 65 -10.21 2.01 4.58
CA ALA A 65 -9.85 2.95 3.55
C ALA A 65 -10.65 4.26 3.62
N ARG A 66 -10.02 5.35 3.20
CA ARG A 66 -10.62 6.67 3.04
C ARG A 66 -10.45 7.12 1.59
N GLY A 67 -11.50 7.75 1.06
CA GLY A 67 -11.51 8.26 -0.31
C GLY A 67 -11.38 7.18 -1.38
N ALA A 68 -11.60 5.90 -1.03
CA ALA A 68 -11.30 4.75 -1.87
C ALA A 68 -12.38 3.65 -1.80
N ARG A 69 -13.62 4.02 -1.41
CA ARG A 69 -14.73 3.09 -1.25
C ARG A 69 -15.59 3.06 -2.50
N ILE A 70 -15.74 1.88 -3.10
CA ILE A 70 -16.58 1.72 -4.29
C ILE A 70 -18.06 2.01 -4.03
N GLY A 71 -18.54 1.76 -2.81
CA GLY A 71 -19.94 2.04 -2.45
C GLY A 71 -20.35 3.51 -2.62
N GLU A 72 -19.40 4.45 -2.65
CA GLU A 72 -19.67 5.88 -2.91
C GLU A 72 -19.98 6.16 -4.39
N LEU A 73 -19.67 5.25 -5.30
CA LEU A 73 -19.91 5.41 -6.73
C LEU A 73 -21.18 4.72 -7.21
N VAL A 74 -21.69 3.75 -6.45
CA VAL A 74 -22.72 2.83 -6.94
C VAL A 74 -24.10 3.49 -6.94
N ASN A 75 -24.88 3.20 -7.98
CA ASN A 75 -26.28 3.58 -8.08
C ASN A 75 -27.09 3.10 -6.86
N PRO A 76 -27.73 3.99 -6.07
CA PRO A 76 -28.50 3.62 -4.90
C PRO A 76 -29.92 3.12 -5.23
N VAL A 77 -30.27 3.00 -6.52
CA VAL A 77 -31.56 2.44 -6.94
C VAL A 77 -31.67 0.99 -6.48
N VAL A 78 -32.82 0.67 -5.89
CA VAL A 78 -33.19 -0.66 -5.44
C VAL A 78 -34.40 -1.17 -6.22
N ASP A 79 -34.48 -2.47 -6.39
CA ASP A 79 -35.68 -3.13 -6.91
C ASP A 79 -36.87 -2.85 -5.97
N PRO A 80 -38.01 -2.36 -6.47
CA PRO A 80 -39.12 -1.91 -5.63
C PRO A 80 -39.85 -3.03 -4.90
N ILE A 81 -39.66 -4.30 -5.29
CA ILE A 81 -40.32 -5.45 -4.66
C ILE A 81 -39.41 -6.07 -3.59
N SER A 82 -38.17 -6.34 -3.96
CA SER A 82 -37.21 -7.08 -3.13
C SER A 82 -36.27 -6.19 -2.31
N GLY A 83 -36.09 -4.92 -2.70
CA GLY A 83 -35.12 -4.00 -2.11
C GLY A 83 -33.66 -4.28 -2.49
N GLN A 84 -33.40 -5.17 -3.47
CA GLN A 84 -32.03 -5.48 -3.89
C GLN A 84 -31.41 -4.30 -4.66
N PRO A 85 -30.15 -3.89 -4.36
CA PRO A 85 -29.50 -2.77 -5.00
C PRO A 85 -28.98 -3.11 -6.41
N GLU A 86 -29.03 -2.14 -7.32
CA GLU A 86 -28.35 -2.26 -8.62
C GLU A 86 -26.86 -1.91 -8.50
N SER A 87 -26.08 -2.91 -8.08
CA SER A 87 -24.64 -2.79 -7.83
C SER A 87 -23.74 -3.21 -8.99
N LYS A 88 -24.31 -3.69 -10.11
CA LYS A 88 -23.51 -4.29 -11.20
C LYS A 88 -23.29 -3.38 -12.39
N HIS A 89 -24.05 -2.29 -12.50
CA HIS A 89 -23.93 -1.38 -13.63
C HIS A 89 -24.04 0.08 -13.19
N THR A 90 -22.90 0.77 -13.16
CA THR A 90 -22.82 2.19 -12.84
C THR A 90 -21.91 2.88 -13.86
N PRO A 91 -22.45 3.75 -14.72
CA PRO A 91 -21.64 4.57 -15.60
C PRO A 91 -20.65 5.43 -14.80
N CYS A 92 -19.40 5.42 -15.20
CA CYS A 92 -18.34 6.18 -14.53
C CYS A 92 -17.29 6.68 -15.53
N SER A 93 -16.53 7.68 -15.10
CA SER A 93 -15.30 8.12 -15.74
C SER A 93 -14.10 7.69 -14.89
N ILE A 94 -12.93 7.60 -15.52
CA ILE A 94 -11.66 7.36 -14.85
C ILE A 94 -10.60 8.32 -15.42
N ALA A 95 -9.79 8.88 -14.53
CA ALA A 95 -8.68 9.75 -14.90
C ALA A 95 -7.47 9.52 -13.98
N PRO A 96 -6.23 9.76 -14.45
CA PRO A 96 -5.05 9.76 -13.59
C PRO A 96 -5.23 10.71 -12.41
N TRP A 97 -4.82 10.27 -11.21
CA TRP A 97 -4.80 11.11 -10.02
C TRP A 97 -3.39 11.12 -9.42
N LEU A 98 -2.73 12.27 -9.54
CA LEU A 98 -1.35 12.45 -9.09
C LEU A 98 -1.35 13.17 -7.74
N PRO A 99 -0.97 12.51 -6.64
CA PRO A 99 -0.89 13.18 -5.35
C PRO A 99 0.23 14.22 -5.33
N GLN A 100 0.06 15.28 -4.54
CA GLN A 100 1.11 16.27 -4.28
C GLN A 100 2.04 15.83 -3.14
N TRP A 101 1.55 15.01 -2.23
CA TRP A 101 2.33 14.40 -1.16
C TRP A 101 1.95 12.93 -0.93
N ARG A 102 2.88 12.16 -0.38
CA ARG A 102 2.68 10.76 0.04
C ARG A 102 3.27 10.55 1.42
N ALA A 103 2.66 9.67 2.19
CA ALA A 103 3.21 9.17 3.44
C ALA A 103 3.02 7.67 3.61
N LEU A 104 4.02 7.03 4.20
CA LEU A 104 3.98 5.66 4.69
C LEU A 104 4.13 5.70 6.20
N MET A 105 3.18 5.11 6.91
CA MET A 105 3.23 4.97 8.37
C MET A 105 3.07 3.52 8.78
N LEU A 106 3.89 3.06 9.72
CA LEU A 106 3.65 1.82 10.45
C LEU A 106 3.49 2.16 11.93
N SER A 107 2.47 1.60 12.57
CA SER A 107 2.19 1.80 13.99
C SER A 107 1.87 0.47 14.66
N ARG A 108 2.34 0.29 15.90
CA ARG A 108 1.98 -0.86 16.74
C ARG A 108 0.50 -0.81 17.15
N LYS A 109 -0.10 0.38 17.18
CA LYS A 109 -1.51 0.60 17.55
C LYS A 109 -2.41 0.74 16.32
N ASN A 110 -3.65 0.29 16.46
CA ASN A 110 -4.71 0.57 15.48
C ASN A 110 -5.17 2.02 15.63
N LEU A 111 -4.58 2.91 14.84
CA LEU A 111 -4.96 4.31 14.77
C LEU A 111 -6.14 4.52 13.80
N PRO A 112 -6.98 5.55 14.03
CA PRO A 112 -7.97 5.99 13.05
C PRO A 112 -7.28 6.42 11.75
N LEU A 113 -8.01 6.35 10.63
CA LEU A 113 -7.49 6.84 9.36
C LEU A 113 -7.31 8.37 9.41
N PRO A 114 -6.12 8.90 9.08
CA PRO A 114 -5.92 10.35 9.01
C PRO A 114 -6.88 11.05 8.04
N GLN A 115 -7.18 12.32 8.33
CA GLN A 115 -7.97 13.18 7.45
C GLN A 115 -7.11 13.61 6.27
N CYS A 116 -7.25 12.92 5.15
CA CYS A 116 -6.54 13.16 3.89
C CYS A 116 -7.37 12.64 2.71
N ASP A 117 -6.99 12.94 1.46
CA ASP A 117 -7.77 12.52 0.29
C ASP A 117 -7.81 11.00 0.14
N TYR A 118 -6.70 10.30 0.38
CA TYR A 118 -6.60 8.85 0.28
C TYR A 118 -5.85 8.25 1.46
N ALA A 119 -6.44 7.21 2.05
CA ALA A 119 -5.77 6.37 3.03
C ALA A 119 -6.13 4.90 2.81
N ALA A 120 -5.15 4.00 2.92
CA ALA A 120 -5.36 2.56 2.99
C ALA A 120 -4.64 1.98 4.21
N LYS A 121 -5.36 1.27 5.06
CA LYS A 121 -4.85 0.61 6.27
C LYS A 121 -4.76 -0.89 6.08
N VAL A 122 -3.65 -1.47 6.50
CA VAL A 122 -3.37 -2.91 6.44
C VAL A 122 -2.98 -3.39 7.84
N ARG A 123 -3.65 -4.44 8.31
CA ARG A 123 -3.26 -5.12 9.55
C ARG A 123 -2.14 -6.13 9.27
N GLY A 124 -0.98 -5.89 9.86
CA GLY A 124 0.11 -6.86 9.99
C GLY A 124 -0.03 -7.72 11.24
N GLN A 125 1.01 -8.50 11.58
CA GLN A 125 1.00 -9.33 12.80
C GLN A 125 1.12 -8.48 14.08
N HIS A 126 2.10 -7.58 14.11
CA HIS A 126 2.41 -6.72 15.27
C HIS A 126 2.32 -5.22 14.96
N PHE A 127 1.75 -4.86 13.81
CA PHE A 127 1.65 -3.48 13.34
C PHE A 127 0.42 -3.28 12.46
N TYR A 128 0.10 -2.01 12.22
CA TYR A 128 -0.81 -1.49 11.22
C TYR A 128 -0.02 -0.61 10.27
N ARG A 129 -0.13 -0.85 8.96
CA ARG A 129 0.48 -0.02 7.93
C ARG A 129 -0.57 0.88 7.31
N TYR A 130 -0.19 2.12 7.04
CA TYR A 130 -1.01 3.14 6.42
C TYR A 130 -0.27 3.67 5.20
N GLU A 131 -0.90 3.56 4.03
CA GLU A 131 -0.50 4.25 2.81
C GLU A 131 -1.40 5.48 2.69
N LEU A 132 -0.80 6.67 2.65
CA LEU A 132 -1.51 7.94 2.70
C LEU A 132 -1.06 8.82 1.54
N CYS A 133 -1.97 9.57 0.96
CA CYS A 133 -1.62 10.63 0.02
C CYS A 133 -2.72 11.67 -0.11
N GLY A 134 -2.36 12.82 -0.67
CA GLY A 134 -3.30 13.91 -0.85
C GLY A 134 -2.82 15.01 -1.79
N GLN A 135 -3.73 15.93 -2.01
CA GLN A 135 -3.51 17.23 -2.63
C GLN A 135 -3.16 18.27 -1.56
N GLY A 136 -2.74 19.45 -2.01
CA GLY A 136 -2.33 20.55 -1.16
C GLY A 136 -0.89 20.44 -0.66
N THR A 137 -0.46 21.48 0.03
CA THR A 137 0.86 21.55 0.66
C THR A 137 0.73 21.18 2.14
N LEU A 138 1.65 20.36 2.63
CA LEU A 138 1.81 20.13 4.06
C LEU A 138 2.70 21.23 4.64
N GLU A 139 2.13 22.12 5.45
CA GLU A 139 2.85 23.29 6.01
C GLU A 139 4.01 22.87 6.92
N SER A 140 3.76 21.93 7.82
CA SER A 140 4.77 21.37 8.72
C SER A 140 4.76 19.85 8.66
N LEU A 141 5.81 19.26 8.08
CA LEU A 141 5.94 17.81 7.97
C LEU A 141 6.05 17.12 9.34
N ALA A 142 6.71 17.76 10.31
CA ALA A 142 6.85 17.23 11.67
C ALA A 142 5.51 17.23 12.43
N GLU A 143 4.75 18.32 12.34
CA GLU A 143 3.40 18.39 12.94
C GLU A 143 2.45 17.41 12.26
N THR A 144 2.48 17.32 10.93
CA THR A 144 1.70 16.34 10.18
C THR A 144 2.02 14.92 10.63
N ALA A 145 3.29 14.58 10.82
CA ALA A 145 3.70 13.28 11.33
C ALA A 145 3.16 13.00 12.74
N ARG A 146 3.24 13.97 13.66
CA ARG A 146 2.65 13.85 15.02
C ARG A 146 1.15 13.63 14.97
N GLN A 147 0.44 14.39 14.13
CA GLN A 147 -1.00 14.26 13.94
C GLN A 147 -1.37 12.88 13.38
N PHE A 148 -0.71 12.41 12.32
CA PHE A 148 -0.96 11.09 11.73
C PHE A 148 -0.63 9.96 12.71
N ALA A 149 0.43 10.10 13.50
CA ALA A 149 0.81 9.13 14.52
C ALA A 149 -0.11 9.14 15.76
N ALA A 150 -0.97 10.15 15.90
CA ALA A 150 -1.70 10.46 17.14
C ALA A 150 -0.77 10.55 18.36
N MET A 151 0.39 11.19 18.19
CA MET A 151 1.42 11.34 19.22
C MET A 151 1.56 12.80 19.65
N ALA A 152 1.45 13.06 20.95
CA ALA A 152 1.69 14.38 21.54
C ALA A 152 3.19 14.63 21.81
N SER A 153 3.97 13.57 22.07
CA SER A 153 5.40 13.68 22.31
C SER A 153 6.20 13.79 21.01
N GLU A 154 7.37 14.40 21.10
CA GLU A 154 8.34 14.39 19.99
C GLU A 154 8.83 12.97 19.68
N PRO A 155 9.19 12.68 18.41
CA PRO A 155 9.78 11.41 18.03
C PRO A 155 11.15 11.24 18.69
N ALA A 156 11.52 9.98 18.96
CA ALA A 156 12.82 9.66 19.53
C ALA A 156 13.97 9.88 18.53
N ILE A 157 13.67 9.74 17.23
CA ILE A 157 14.58 10.02 16.12
C ILE A 157 13.80 10.67 14.97
N GLU A 158 14.41 11.64 14.32
CA GLU A 158 13.85 12.32 13.15
C GLU A 158 14.93 12.75 12.17
N TYR A 159 14.51 12.99 10.93
CA TYR A 159 15.34 13.46 9.84
C TYR A 159 14.50 14.24 8.83
N LEU A 160 14.92 15.48 8.56
CA LEU A 160 14.36 16.36 7.53
C LEU A 160 15.38 16.53 6.40
N ASP A 161 15.03 16.09 5.20
CA ASP A 161 15.76 16.37 3.96
C ASP A 161 15.10 17.59 3.30
N THR A 162 15.59 18.80 3.65
CA THR A 162 15.06 20.07 3.13
C THR A 162 15.12 20.15 1.60
N PRO A 163 16.23 19.78 0.92
CA PRO A 163 16.29 19.80 -0.54
C PRO A 163 15.23 18.91 -1.22
N ARG A 164 14.92 17.75 -0.64
CA ARG A 164 13.89 16.83 -1.20
C ARG A 164 12.50 17.01 -0.58
N HIS A 165 12.35 17.98 0.32
CA HIS A 165 11.14 18.23 1.10
C HIS A 165 10.54 16.95 1.71
N SER A 166 11.40 16.09 2.29
CA SER A 166 10.98 14.80 2.85
C SER A 166 11.34 14.68 4.32
N PHE A 167 10.46 14.07 5.09
CA PHE A 167 10.57 13.94 6.54
C PHE A 167 10.39 12.50 6.97
N ARG A 168 11.16 12.08 7.96
CA ARG A 168 11.18 10.70 8.45
C ARG A 168 11.36 10.73 9.95
N CYS A 169 10.56 9.98 10.69
CA CYS A 169 10.68 9.93 12.14
C CYS A 169 10.21 8.59 12.72
N ALA A 170 10.59 8.34 13.98
CA ALA A 170 10.04 7.25 14.76
C ALA A 170 9.92 7.55 16.25
N TRP A 171 8.87 7.00 16.83
CA TRP A 171 8.68 6.87 18.26
C TRP A 171 9.12 5.47 18.70
N ILE A 172 10.04 5.45 19.65
CA ILE A 172 10.62 4.23 20.22
C ILE A 172 10.39 4.31 21.73
N ASN A 173 9.94 3.21 22.33
CA ASN A 173 9.72 3.09 23.76
C ASN A 173 10.38 1.80 24.30
N ASP A 174 10.11 1.45 25.56
CA ASP A 174 10.68 0.27 26.20
C ASP A 174 10.26 -1.06 25.55
N SER A 175 9.20 -1.06 24.74
CA SER A 175 8.74 -2.21 23.94
C SER A 175 9.24 -2.17 22.49
N GLY A 176 10.21 -1.31 22.19
CA GLY A 176 10.84 -1.18 20.88
C GLY A 176 10.16 -0.14 20.01
N LEU A 177 10.04 -0.42 18.70
CA LEU A 177 9.42 0.50 17.76
C LEU A 177 7.92 0.63 18.06
N HIS A 178 7.43 1.86 18.28
CA HIS A 178 6.01 2.14 18.44
C HIS A 178 5.37 2.61 17.14
N THR A 179 5.95 3.62 16.49
CA THR A 179 5.47 4.17 15.21
C THR A 179 6.65 4.67 14.39
N CYS A 180 6.64 4.47 13.08
CA CYS A 180 7.53 5.18 12.15
C CYS A 180 6.72 5.79 11.00
N ILE A 181 7.15 6.95 10.53
CA ILE A 181 6.50 7.70 9.45
C ILE A 181 7.57 8.19 8.48
N TYR A 182 7.22 8.10 7.20
CA TYR A 182 7.93 8.71 6.09
C TYR A 182 6.93 9.59 5.35
N ILE A 183 7.29 10.84 5.08
CA ILE A 183 6.48 11.82 4.33
C ILE A 183 7.37 12.44 3.24
N GLY A 184 6.81 12.71 2.08
CA GLY A 184 7.48 13.53 1.07
C GLY A 184 6.57 13.89 -0.10
N PRO A 185 7.13 14.52 -1.15
CA PRO A 185 6.39 14.88 -2.35
C PRO A 185 5.76 13.66 -3.03
N GLY A 186 4.71 13.86 -3.82
CA GLY A 186 3.95 12.77 -4.43
C GLY A 186 4.76 11.84 -5.36
N ASN A 187 5.83 12.37 -5.96
CA ASN A 187 6.78 11.64 -6.81
C ASN A 187 8.04 11.15 -6.06
N THR A 188 8.04 11.20 -4.73
CA THR A 188 9.26 10.99 -3.94
C THR A 188 9.74 9.53 -3.95
N SER A 189 11.05 9.35 -4.13
CA SER A 189 11.72 8.07 -3.94
C SER A 189 11.83 7.66 -2.46
N THR A 190 11.63 8.60 -1.52
CA THR A 190 11.65 8.33 -0.07
C THR A 190 10.63 7.27 0.32
N ILE A 191 9.39 7.39 -0.17
CA ILE A 191 8.32 6.42 0.13
C ILE A 191 8.45 5.16 -0.71
N ALA A 192 8.82 5.32 -1.99
CA ALA A 192 8.98 4.19 -2.90
C ALA A 192 10.07 3.22 -2.44
N SER A 193 11.16 3.74 -1.87
CA SER A 193 12.30 2.94 -1.41
C SER A 193 12.25 2.55 0.07
N ALA A 194 11.18 2.90 0.79
CA ALA A 194 10.94 2.41 2.13
C ALA A 194 10.51 0.94 2.07
N ASP A 195 11.38 0.04 2.55
CA ASP A 195 11.14 -1.39 2.54
C ASP A 195 10.09 -1.76 3.60
N ARG A 196 8.85 -1.95 3.15
CA ARG A 196 7.71 -2.29 3.99
C ARG A 196 7.91 -3.60 4.75
N ASN A 197 8.66 -4.55 4.20
CA ASN A 197 8.90 -5.85 4.83
C ASN A 197 9.97 -5.75 5.91
N TRP A 198 11.07 -5.07 5.62
CA TRP A 198 12.08 -4.79 6.63
C TRP A 198 11.48 -3.95 7.78
N LEU A 199 10.76 -2.88 7.47
CA LEU A 199 10.10 -2.05 8.48
C LEU A 199 9.09 -2.83 9.32
N ALA A 200 8.32 -3.72 8.70
CA ALA A 200 7.41 -4.62 9.40
C ALA A 200 8.15 -5.53 10.40
N SER A 201 9.30 -6.09 10.01
CA SER A 201 10.10 -6.97 10.88
C SER A 201 10.59 -6.29 12.15
N LEU A 202 10.76 -4.96 12.14
CA LEU A 202 11.18 -4.21 13.33
C LEU A 202 10.12 -4.20 14.43
N PHE A 203 8.84 -4.41 14.11
CA PHE A 203 7.76 -4.46 15.09
C PHE A 203 7.68 -5.80 15.84
N GLU A 204 8.37 -6.84 15.35
CA GLU A 204 8.53 -8.13 16.04
C GLU A 204 9.57 -8.05 17.17
N LYS A 205 10.45 -7.03 17.13
CA LYS A 205 11.51 -6.85 18.11
C LYS A 205 11.03 -6.06 19.32
N GLN A 206 11.55 -6.45 20.49
CA GLN A 206 11.34 -5.73 21.76
C GLN A 206 12.26 -4.52 21.91
N SER A 207 13.36 -4.47 21.15
CA SER A 207 14.29 -3.34 21.15
C SER A 207 14.99 -3.21 19.80
N LEU A 208 15.50 -2.00 19.51
CA LEU A 208 16.26 -1.69 18.30
C LEU A 208 17.69 -1.36 18.67
N ASN A 209 18.64 -2.01 18.00
CA ASN A 209 20.06 -1.68 18.15
C ASN A 209 20.41 -0.38 17.41
N THR A 210 21.61 0.15 17.64
CA THR A 210 22.06 1.42 17.05
C THR A 210 22.03 1.44 15.52
N MET A 211 22.36 0.30 14.88
CA MET A 211 22.37 0.19 13.43
C MET A 211 20.94 0.22 12.86
N GLU A 212 20.01 -0.49 13.48
CA GLU A 212 18.60 -0.51 13.09
C GLU A 212 17.94 0.85 13.29
N ARG A 213 18.23 1.54 14.40
CA ARG A 213 17.75 2.91 14.64
C ARG A 213 18.22 3.87 13.55
N LYS A 214 19.48 3.77 13.11
CA LYS A 214 20.00 4.58 11.99
C LYS A 214 19.37 4.19 10.66
N ALA A 215 19.26 2.89 10.39
CA ALA A 215 18.66 2.38 9.17
C ALA A 215 17.18 2.76 9.04
N LEU A 216 16.48 2.95 10.16
CA LEU A 216 15.08 3.36 10.15
C LEU A 216 14.92 4.73 9.48
N LEU A 217 15.83 5.66 9.71
CA LEU A 217 15.78 6.95 9.00
C LEU A 217 16.05 6.80 7.50
N SER A 218 16.77 5.76 7.07
CA SER A 218 16.94 5.48 5.64
C SER A 218 15.71 4.79 5.01
N GLY A 219 14.87 4.15 5.82
CA GLY A 219 13.74 3.32 5.40
C GLY A 219 14.15 1.98 4.77
N ARG A 220 15.44 1.64 4.78
CA ARG A 220 16.00 0.46 4.12
C ARG A 220 16.68 -0.45 5.12
N SER A 221 16.73 -1.73 4.79
CA SER A 221 17.50 -2.69 5.57
C SER A 221 18.99 -2.28 5.63
N PRO A 222 19.67 -2.43 6.78
CA PRO A 222 21.12 -2.22 6.85
C PRO A 222 21.85 -3.14 5.87
N ALA A 223 23.01 -2.70 5.38
CA ALA A 223 23.87 -3.54 4.55
C ALA A 223 24.14 -4.88 5.26
N GLY A 224 23.79 -5.99 4.60
CA GLY A 224 23.90 -7.35 5.13
C GLY A 224 22.58 -8.00 5.55
N VAL A 225 21.48 -7.25 5.66
CA VAL A 225 20.13 -7.80 5.84
C VAL A 225 19.47 -7.89 4.45
N GLU A 226 19.09 -9.10 4.02
CA GLU A 226 18.54 -9.32 2.68
C GLU A 226 17.27 -8.51 2.45
N ASP A 227 17.31 -7.63 1.43
CA ASP A 227 16.12 -7.03 0.84
C ASP A 227 15.33 -8.13 0.12
N CYS A 228 14.16 -8.44 0.68
CA CYS A 228 13.21 -9.42 0.16
C CYS A 228 12.24 -8.81 -0.87
N GLY A 229 12.14 -7.48 -0.98
CA GLY A 229 11.23 -6.79 -1.91
C GLY A 229 9.76 -6.94 -1.53
N ARG A 230 8.83 -6.55 -2.43
CA ARG A 230 7.37 -6.69 -2.23
C ARG A 230 7.01 -8.14 -1.94
N THR A 231 6.18 -8.40 -0.93
CA THR A 231 5.69 -9.76 -0.66
C THR A 231 4.87 -10.27 -1.85
N ILE A 232 5.33 -11.38 -2.45
CA ILE A 232 4.63 -12.09 -3.52
C ILE A 232 3.86 -13.27 -2.91
N CYS A 233 4.49 -14.10 -2.09
CA CYS A 233 3.83 -15.22 -1.42
C CYS A 233 3.53 -14.93 0.05
N ALA A 234 2.29 -14.50 0.36
CA ALA A 234 1.86 -14.28 1.73
C ALA A 234 1.79 -15.57 2.59
N CYS A 235 1.62 -16.76 1.98
CA CYS A 235 1.57 -18.03 2.72
C CYS A 235 2.88 -18.37 3.42
N PHE A 236 4.01 -18.07 2.77
CA PHE A 236 5.34 -18.44 3.23
C PHE A 236 6.26 -17.22 3.43
N GLY A 237 5.72 -16.01 3.31
CA GLY A 237 6.48 -14.76 3.49
C GLY A 237 7.55 -14.52 2.43
N VAL A 238 7.37 -15.02 1.20
CA VAL A 238 8.38 -14.88 0.13
C VAL A 238 8.18 -13.57 -0.62
N GLY A 239 9.24 -12.77 -0.76
CA GLY A 239 9.23 -11.51 -1.48
C GLY A 239 9.81 -11.58 -2.90
N GLU A 240 9.53 -10.55 -3.69
CA GLU A 240 9.91 -10.43 -5.11
C GLU A 240 11.43 -10.50 -5.31
N ASN A 241 12.21 -9.78 -4.50
CA ASN A 241 13.67 -9.78 -4.66
C ASN A 241 14.27 -11.14 -4.28
N THR A 242 13.66 -11.86 -3.32
CA THR A 242 14.03 -13.25 -3.00
C THR A 242 13.79 -14.17 -4.20
N ILE A 243 12.64 -14.02 -4.88
CA ILE A 243 12.31 -14.79 -6.10
C ILE A 243 13.27 -14.46 -7.23
N ARG A 244 13.50 -13.17 -7.54
CA ARG A 244 14.44 -12.73 -8.58
C ARG A 244 15.85 -13.24 -8.35
N LYS A 245 16.36 -13.16 -7.11
CA LYS A 245 17.67 -13.70 -6.74
C LYS A 245 17.73 -15.22 -6.91
N ALA A 246 16.70 -15.95 -6.51
CA ALA A 246 16.66 -17.41 -6.68
C ALA A 246 16.63 -17.81 -8.16
N ILE A 247 15.87 -17.10 -9.00
CA ILE A 247 15.84 -17.29 -10.45
C ILE A 247 17.24 -17.09 -11.04
N GLN A 248 17.91 -15.98 -10.71
CA GLN A 248 19.25 -15.67 -11.21
C GLN A 248 20.32 -16.66 -10.72
N LYS A 249 20.26 -17.05 -9.44
CA LYS A 249 21.27 -17.92 -8.81
C LYS A 249 21.14 -19.38 -9.22
N TYR A 250 19.93 -19.89 -9.38
CA TYR A 250 19.65 -21.30 -9.62
C TYR A 250 19.10 -21.59 -11.02
N GLY A 251 18.95 -20.57 -11.88
CA GLY A 251 18.48 -20.74 -13.26
C GLY A 251 17.03 -21.24 -13.34
N LEU A 252 16.15 -20.77 -12.45
CA LEU A 252 14.76 -21.24 -12.38
C LEU A 252 13.94 -20.63 -13.53
N THR A 253 13.30 -21.46 -14.35
CA THR A 253 12.62 -21.02 -15.59
C THR A 253 11.09 -20.99 -15.51
N ASP A 254 10.50 -21.48 -14.42
CA ASP A 254 9.05 -21.50 -14.26
C ASP A 254 8.63 -21.41 -12.78
N ALA A 255 7.33 -21.16 -12.56
CA ALA A 255 6.77 -21.01 -11.22
C ALA A 255 6.83 -22.30 -10.38
N ALA A 256 6.86 -23.48 -11.01
CA ALA A 256 6.98 -24.75 -10.29
C ALA A 256 8.41 -24.93 -9.73
N ALA A 257 9.43 -24.55 -10.50
CA ALA A 257 10.83 -24.53 -10.08
C ALA A 257 11.04 -23.52 -8.94
N VAL A 258 10.47 -22.32 -9.05
CA VAL A 258 10.45 -21.33 -7.95
C VAL A 258 9.76 -21.90 -6.71
N GLY A 259 8.62 -22.57 -6.88
CA GLY A 259 7.89 -23.20 -5.78
C GLY A 259 8.66 -24.34 -5.10
N LYS A 260 9.44 -25.12 -5.84
CA LYS A 260 10.30 -26.17 -5.27
C LYS A 260 11.41 -25.59 -4.39
N HIS A 261 11.98 -24.45 -4.78
CA HIS A 261 13.07 -23.80 -4.03
C HIS A 261 12.59 -22.92 -2.87
N LEU A 262 11.56 -22.10 -3.10
CA LEU A 262 11.12 -21.06 -2.15
C LEU A 262 9.78 -21.37 -1.49
N LYS A 263 9.10 -22.47 -1.85
CA LYS A 263 7.71 -22.80 -1.47
C LYS A 263 6.67 -21.80 -2.01
N ALA A 264 7.07 -20.71 -2.66
CA ALA A 264 6.16 -19.75 -3.25
C ALA A 264 5.28 -20.42 -4.31
N GLY A 265 3.96 -20.22 -4.22
CA GLY A 265 2.99 -20.80 -5.17
C GLY A 265 2.52 -22.22 -4.84
N THR A 266 3.08 -22.91 -3.84
CA THR A 266 2.76 -24.34 -3.59
C THR A 266 1.64 -24.59 -2.58
N ASN A 267 1.23 -23.59 -1.79
CA ASN A 267 0.17 -23.76 -0.78
C ASN A 267 -1.22 -23.39 -1.33
N CYS A 268 -1.44 -22.12 -1.62
CA CYS A 268 -2.74 -21.58 -2.03
C CYS A 268 -2.87 -21.26 -3.53
N GLY A 269 -1.79 -21.39 -4.32
CA GLY A 269 -1.76 -21.00 -5.74
C GLY A 269 -1.79 -19.50 -6.05
N SER A 270 -2.37 -18.68 -5.16
CA SER A 270 -2.25 -17.22 -5.04
C SER A 270 -1.31 -16.45 -5.96
N CYS A 271 -0.03 -16.70 -5.71
CA CYS A 271 1.07 -15.91 -6.22
C CYS A 271 1.67 -16.48 -7.50
N VAL A 272 1.17 -17.61 -8.02
CA VAL A 272 1.70 -18.27 -9.22
C VAL A 272 1.63 -17.36 -10.44
N SER A 273 0.57 -16.57 -10.60
CA SER A 273 0.45 -15.60 -11.70
C SER A 273 1.49 -14.48 -11.62
N GLU A 274 1.88 -14.07 -10.41
CA GLU A 274 2.90 -13.03 -10.20
C GLU A 274 4.34 -13.57 -10.28
N ILE A 275 4.54 -14.89 -10.28
CA ILE A 275 5.85 -15.54 -10.41
C ILE A 275 6.21 -15.81 -11.88
N LYS A 276 5.21 -15.96 -12.75
CA LYS A 276 5.38 -16.31 -14.17
C LYS A 276 6.08 -15.23 -14.97
#